data_AF-A0A3D2KPV0-F1
#
_entry.id   AF-A0A3D2KPV0-F1
#
_cell.length_a   1.000
_cell.length_b   1.000
_cell.length_c   1.000
_cell.angle_alpha   90.00
_cell.angle_beta   90.00
_cell.angle_gamma   90.00
#
_symmetry.space_group_name_H-M   'P 1'
#
loop_
_entity.id
_entity.type
_entity.pdbx_description
1 polymer ?
#
loop_
_entity_poly.entity_id
_entity_poly.type
_entity_poly.pdbx_seq_one_letter_code
_entity_poly.pdbx_strand_id
1 'polypeptide(L)'
;MNKHYSNTRGMSLIEILIVLALIAVIATLVITNVQGLFSGGQEDVARLWVNESIETPLAAYRIHVGTYPSTDEGLQALVTAPEGKEDRWRGPYLKKMPVDPWKNPYQYRFPGEKNKTKYDVWSRGPDGIDSDDDIGNW
;
A
#
# COMPACT_ATOMS: atom_id res chain seq x y z
N MET A 1 55.03 -0.65 -44.75
CA MET A 1 53.63 -0.86 -44.29
C MET A 1 53.70 -1.69 -43.01
N ASN A 2 53.75 -1.04 -41.85
CA ASN A 2 53.96 -1.72 -40.56
C ASN A 2 52.61 -2.13 -39.98
N LYS A 3 52.36 -3.44 -39.90
CA LYS A 3 51.10 -4.00 -39.39
C LYS A 3 51.24 -4.22 -37.89
N HIS A 4 50.59 -3.37 -37.09
CA HIS A 4 50.48 -3.57 -35.65
C HIS A 4 49.53 -4.75 -35.38
N TYR A 5 50.07 -5.86 -34.88
CA TYR A 5 49.25 -6.95 -34.36
C TYR A 5 48.83 -6.61 -32.92
N SER A 6 47.53 -6.40 -32.70
CA SER A 6 46.97 -6.33 -31.36
C SER A 6 47.02 -7.72 -30.73
N ASN A 7 47.82 -7.86 -29.68
CA ASN A 7 47.92 -9.12 -28.94
C ASN A 7 46.63 -9.31 -28.12
N THR A 8 45.68 -10.07 -28.66
CA THR A 8 44.46 -10.44 -27.96
C THR A 8 44.81 -11.56 -26.98
N ARG A 9 45.07 -11.20 -25.71
CA ARG A 9 45.26 -12.19 -24.65
C ARG A 9 43.90 -12.80 -24.31
N GLY A 10 43.73 -14.10 -24.56
CA GLY A 10 42.58 -14.87 -24.10
C GLY A 10 42.62 -15.09 -22.58
N MET A 11 41.47 -15.15 -21.93
CA MET A 11 41.37 -15.48 -20.50
C MET A 11 41.88 -16.89 -20.22
N SER A 12 42.55 -17.07 -19.09
CA SER A 12 43.00 -18.38 -18.61
C SER A 12 41.85 -19.16 -17.99
N LEU A 13 41.91 -20.49 -18.07
CA LEU A 13 40.98 -21.40 -17.38
C LEU A 13 40.93 -21.12 -15.87
N ILE A 14 42.07 -20.76 -15.27
CA ILE A 14 42.12 -20.46 -13.82
C ILE A 14 41.33 -19.20 -13.47
N GLU A 15 41.32 -18.19 -14.36
CA GLU A 15 40.58 -16.94 -14.11
C GLU A 15 39.08 -17.20 -14.13
N ILE A 16 38.61 -18.02 -15.09
CA ILE A 16 37.19 -18.41 -15.15
C ILE A 16 36.80 -19.20 -13.89
N LEU A 17 37.65 -20.12 -13.43
CA LEU A 17 37.39 -20.90 -12.21
C LEU A 17 37.31 -20.01 -10.96
N ILE A 18 38.20 -19.02 -10.83
CA ILE A 18 38.18 -18.07 -9.71
C ILE A 18 36.90 -17.23 -9.75
N VAL A 19 36.50 -16.72 -10.92
CA VAL A 19 35.28 -15.93 -11.08
C VAL A 19 34.04 -16.75 -10.72
N LEU A 20 33.95 -18.00 -11.15
CA LEU A 20 32.84 -18.89 -10.80
C LEU A 20 32.76 -19.19 -9.30
N ALA A 21 33.92 -19.40 -8.66
CA ALA A 21 33.99 -19.60 -7.21
C ALA A 21 33.50 -18.36 -6.44
N LEU A 22 33.90 -17.16 -6.88
CA LEU A 22 33.44 -15.91 -6.27
C LEU A 22 31.94 -15.69 -6.46
N ILE A 23 31.40 -15.97 -7.64
CA ILE A 23 29.95 -15.89 -7.90
C ILE A 23 29.19 -16.88 -7.01
N ALA A 24 29.68 -18.11 -6.82
CA ALA A 24 29.06 -19.09 -5.95
C ALA A 24 29.01 -18.64 -4.49
N VAL A 25 30.07 -17.99 -3.99
CA VAL A 25 30.11 -17.42 -2.63
C VAL A 25 29.18 -16.21 -2.48
N ILE A 26 29.12 -15.32 -3.47
CA ILE A 26 28.23 -14.15 -3.40
C ILE A 26 26.76 -14.58 -3.50
N ALA A 27 26.45 -15.57 -4.34
CA ALA A 27 25.09 -16.06 -4.54
C ALA A 27 24.45 -16.62 -3.26
N THR A 28 25.23 -17.18 -2.33
CA THR A 28 24.69 -17.68 -1.05
C THR A 28 24.33 -16.57 -0.07
N LEU A 29 24.92 -15.38 -0.19
CA LEU A 29 24.71 -14.26 0.75
C LEU A 29 23.51 -13.37 0.40
N VAL A 30 23.04 -13.39 -0.86
CA VAL A 30 22.06 -12.39 -1.37
C VAL A 30 20.60 -12.69 -0.99
N ILE A 31 20.30 -13.79 -0.29
CA ILE A 31 18.91 -14.31 -0.23
C ILE A 31 18.09 -13.82 0.98
N THR A 32 18.68 -13.34 2.08
CA THR A 32 17.96 -13.44 3.37
C THR A 32 17.14 -12.22 3.83
N ASN A 33 17.20 -11.04 3.21
CA ASN A 33 16.68 -9.81 3.86
C ASN A 33 15.76 -8.91 3.03
N VAL A 34 15.02 -9.44 2.05
CA VAL A 34 14.02 -8.62 1.32
C VAL A 34 12.67 -8.56 2.03
N GLN A 35 12.17 -9.63 2.64
CA GLN A 35 10.78 -9.70 3.13
C GLN A 35 10.49 -8.78 4.34
N GLY A 36 11.41 -8.67 5.30
CA GLY A 36 11.21 -7.82 6.50
C GLY A 36 11.25 -6.31 6.22
N LEU A 37 11.85 -5.89 5.11
CA LEU A 37 11.82 -4.48 4.67
C LEU A 37 10.47 -4.10 4.06
N PHE A 38 9.77 -5.07 3.45
CA PHE A 38 8.47 -4.81 2.84
C PHE A 38 7.33 -4.77 3.88
N SER A 39 7.37 -5.62 4.93
CA SER A 39 6.29 -5.69 5.92
C SER A 39 6.10 -4.39 6.70
N GLY A 40 7.18 -3.75 7.16
CA GLY A 40 7.10 -2.44 7.82
C GLY A 40 6.55 -1.35 6.90
N GLY A 41 6.99 -1.34 5.63
CA GLY A 41 6.50 -0.39 4.64
C GLY A 41 5.02 -0.58 4.30
N GLN A 42 4.51 -1.81 4.34
CA GLN A 42 3.08 -2.08 4.15
C GLN A 42 2.26 -1.48 5.30
N GLU A 43 2.61 -1.77 6.55
CA GLU A 43 1.91 -1.22 7.71
C GLU A 43 1.90 0.32 7.71
N ASP A 44 3.04 0.95 7.37
CA ASP A 44 3.15 2.41 7.27
C ASP A 44 2.23 2.99 6.19
N VAL A 45 2.14 2.33 5.03
CA VAL A 45 1.23 2.75 3.94
C VAL A 45 -0.23 2.62 4.39
N ALA A 46 -0.60 1.52 5.05
CA ALA A 46 -1.94 1.34 5.59
C ALA A 46 -2.28 2.42 6.62
N ARG A 47 -1.35 2.68 7.56
CA ARG A 47 -1.49 3.69 8.63
C ARG A 47 -1.63 5.10 8.08
N LEU A 48 -0.79 5.47 7.11
CA LEU A 48 -0.87 6.75 6.40
C LEU A 48 -2.22 6.93 5.74
N TRP A 49 -2.75 5.87 5.14
CA TRP A 49 -4.02 5.96 4.44
C TRP A 49 -5.21 6.15 5.39
N VAL A 50 -5.32 5.31 6.42
CA VAL A 50 -6.46 5.33 7.37
C VAL A 50 -6.46 6.59 8.26
N ASN A 51 -5.28 7.15 8.56
CA ASN A 51 -5.17 8.32 9.42
C ASN A 51 -5.18 9.64 8.65
N GLU A 52 -4.51 9.72 7.50
CA GLU A 52 -4.28 10.99 6.82
C GLU A 52 -5.02 11.08 5.48
N SER A 53 -4.83 10.09 4.59
CA SER A 53 -5.30 10.20 3.21
C SER A 53 -6.82 10.23 3.09
N ILE A 54 -7.52 9.47 3.95
CA ILE A 54 -8.98 9.32 3.91
C ILE A 54 -9.73 10.45 4.64
N GLU A 55 -9.06 11.21 5.51
CA GLU A 55 -9.68 12.27 6.29
C GLU A 55 -10.21 13.39 5.40
N THR A 56 -9.40 13.85 4.43
CA THR A 56 -9.80 14.95 3.54
C THR A 56 -11.05 14.62 2.69
N PRO A 57 -11.14 13.46 2.00
CA PRO A 57 -12.35 13.05 1.29
C PRO A 57 -13.59 12.93 2.20
N LEU A 58 -13.47 12.31 3.38
CA LEU A 58 -14.59 12.16 4.30
C LEU A 58 -15.05 13.50 4.86
N ALA A 59 -14.12 14.41 5.16
CA ALA A 59 -14.43 15.77 5.59
C ALA A 59 -15.16 16.55 4.47
N ALA A 60 -14.70 16.45 3.22
CA ALA A 60 -15.35 17.09 2.08
C ALA A 60 -16.77 16.54 1.86
N TYR A 61 -16.96 15.22 1.94
CA TYR A 61 -18.30 14.61 1.90
C TYR A 61 -19.20 15.17 2.99
N ARG A 62 -18.71 15.22 4.24
CA ARG A 62 -19.46 15.75 5.38
C ARG A 62 -19.83 17.23 5.20
N ILE A 63 -18.95 18.05 4.63
CA ILE A 63 -19.23 19.47 4.37
C ILE A 63 -20.40 19.63 3.39
N HIS A 64 -20.43 18.84 2.31
CA HIS A 64 -21.47 18.98 1.30
C HIS A 64 -22.79 18.30 1.67
N VAL A 65 -22.72 17.09 2.22
CA VAL A 65 -23.90 16.26 2.54
C VAL A 65 -24.45 16.57 3.94
N GLY A 66 -23.60 17.07 4.84
CA GLY A 66 -23.92 17.43 6.23
C GLY A 66 -23.56 16.34 7.26
N THR A 67 -23.30 15.11 6.81
CA THR A 67 -22.90 13.97 7.66
C THR A 67 -21.86 13.12 6.94
N TYR A 68 -21.10 12.31 7.68
CA TYR A 68 -20.32 11.23 7.08
C TYR A 68 -21.24 10.17 6.43
N PRO A 69 -20.74 9.37 5.47
CA PRO A 69 -21.49 8.24 4.91
C PRO A 69 -21.98 7.30 6.01
N SER A 70 -23.16 6.68 5.84
CA SER A 70 -23.59 5.61 6.75
C SER A 70 -22.74 4.34 6.54
N THR A 71 -22.80 3.39 7.47
CA THR A 71 -22.16 2.08 7.30
C THR A 71 -22.67 1.35 6.04
N ASP A 72 -23.95 1.49 5.70
CA ASP A 72 -24.54 0.87 4.50
C ASP A 72 -24.08 1.54 3.20
N GLU A 73 -23.91 2.87 3.20
CA GLU A 73 -23.33 3.61 2.08
C GLU A 73 -21.84 3.32 1.91
N GLY A 74 -21.15 3.12 3.04
CA GLY A 74 -19.73 2.81 3.11
C GLY A 74 -18.83 3.88 2.49
N LEU A 75 -17.57 3.51 2.28
CA LEU A 75 -16.60 4.38 1.60
C LEU A 75 -16.93 4.58 0.12
N GLN A 76 -17.78 3.73 -0.48
CA GLN A 76 -18.17 3.86 -1.88
C GLN A 76 -18.90 5.19 -2.16
N ALA A 77 -19.55 5.76 -1.15
CA ALA A 77 -20.14 7.11 -1.20
C ALA A 77 -19.14 8.23 -1.54
N LEU A 78 -17.83 7.97 -1.37
CA LEU A 78 -16.77 8.89 -1.75
C LEU A 78 -16.48 8.89 -3.25
N VAL A 79 -16.84 7.82 -3.96
CA VAL A 79 -16.57 7.63 -5.39
C VAL A 79 -17.86 7.83 -6.20
N THR A 80 -19.00 7.37 -5.68
CA THR A 80 -20.30 7.42 -6.34
C THR A 80 -21.32 8.07 -5.42
N ALA A 81 -22.24 8.86 -5.98
CA ALA A 81 -23.31 9.46 -5.20
C ALA A 81 -24.21 8.35 -4.59
N PRO A 82 -24.45 8.36 -3.27
CA PRO A 82 -25.42 7.46 -2.66
C PRO A 82 -26.86 7.90 -2.98
N GLU A 83 -27.76 6.93 -3.00
CA GLU A 83 -29.17 7.13 -3.33
C GLU A 83 -29.84 8.12 -2.38
N GLY A 84 -30.58 9.09 -2.93
CA GLY A 84 -31.32 10.10 -2.17
C GLY A 84 -30.45 11.26 -1.64
N LYS A 85 -29.17 11.33 -2.01
CA LYS A 85 -28.26 12.42 -1.65
C LYS A 85 -27.64 13.13 -2.85
N GLU A 86 -28.12 12.84 -4.06
CA GLU A 86 -27.61 13.35 -5.33
C GLU A 86 -27.61 14.88 -5.39
N ASP A 87 -28.61 15.54 -4.81
CA ASP A 87 -28.73 17.00 -4.79
C ASP A 87 -27.62 17.70 -3.99
N ARG A 88 -27.13 17.04 -2.94
CA ARG A 88 -26.11 17.59 -2.02
C ARG A 88 -24.72 17.08 -2.31
N TRP A 89 -24.60 15.92 -2.95
CA TRP A 89 -23.33 15.30 -3.27
C TRP A 89 -22.58 16.11 -4.35
N ARG A 90 -21.31 16.44 -4.10
CA ARG A 90 -20.44 17.19 -5.03
C ARG A 90 -19.15 16.44 -5.37
N GLY A 91 -19.16 15.13 -5.22
CA GLY A 91 -18.02 14.29 -5.54
C GLY A 91 -17.80 14.15 -7.05
N PRO A 92 -16.93 13.20 -7.47
CA PRO A 92 -16.27 12.21 -6.63
C PRO A 92 -15.21 12.84 -5.71
N TYR A 93 -15.20 12.45 -4.44
CA TYR A 93 -14.21 12.85 -3.43
C TYR A 93 -12.93 12.01 -3.53
N LEU A 94 -13.05 10.81 -4.10
CA LEU A 94 -11.95 9.93 -4.47
C LEU A 94 -12.11 9.48 -5.92
N LYS A 95 -11.01 9.47 -6.69
CA LYS A 95 -11.04 8.97 -8.08
C LYS A 95 -11.38 7.48 -8.16
N LYS A 96 -10.87 6.70 -7.21
CA LYS A 96 -11.13 5.27 -7.03
C LYS A 96 -10.88 4.89 -5.59
N MET A 97 -11.52 3.84 -5.11
CA MET A 97 -11.21 3.27 -3.80
C MET A 97 -9.89 2.50 -3.89
N PRO A 98 -8.86 2.85 -3.11
CA PRO A 98 -7.67 2.01 -3.00
C PRO A 98 -8.00 0.76 -2.17
N VAL A 99 -7.22 -0.29 -2.42
CA VAL A 99 -7.12 -1.45 -1.52
C VAL A 99 -5.94 -1.25 -0.60
N ASP A 100 -5.94 -1.94 0.53
CA ASP A 100 -4.81 -1.93 1.45
C ASP A 100 -3.58 -2.66 0.83
N PRO A 101 -2.41 -2.60 1.49
CA PRO A 101 -1.18 -3.21 1.00
C PRO A 101 -1.23 -4.74 0.84
N TRP A 102 -2.19 -5.40 1.49
CA TRP A 102 -2.46 -6.84 1.40
C TRP A 102 -3.59 -7.17 0.43
N LYS A 103 -4.07 -6.16 -0.31
CA LYS A 103 -5.14 -6.23 -1.32
C LYS A 103 -6.53 -6.48 -0.74
N ASN A 104 -6.71 -6.24 0.55
CA ASN A 104 -8.02 -6.27 1.18
C ASN A 104 -8.71 -4.89 1.03
N PRO A 105 -10.04 -4.84 0.94
CA PRO A 105 -10.76 -3.58 1.00
C PRO A 105 -10.64 -2.97 2.40
N TYR A 106 -10.48 -1.65 2.46
CA TYR A 106 -10.61 -0.92 3.72
C TYR A 106 -12.04 -1.05 4.26
N GLN A 107 -12.12 -1.25 5.57
CA GLN A 107 -13.38 -1.33 6.30
C GLN A 107 -13.74 0.05 6.84
N TYR A 108 -15.05 0.27 7.03
CA TYR A 108 -15.57 1.56 7.46
C TYR A 108 -16.83 1.41 8.29
N ARG A 109 -16.99 2.32 9.26
CA ARG A 109 -18.18 2.37 10.12
C ARG A 109 -18.48 3.77 10.59
N PHE A 110 -19.75 4.13 10.55
CA PHE A 110 -20.23 5.37 11.14
C PHE A 110 -21.64 5.18 11.72
N PRO A 111 -21.88 5.54 13.00
CA PRO A 111 -20.93 6.09 13.98
C PRO A 111 -19.76 5.16 14.32
N GLY A 112 -18.60 5.72 14.68
CA GLY A 112 -17.43 4.92 15.07
C GLY A 112 -17.64 4.14 16.36
N GLU A 113 -17.22 2.88 16.38
CA GLU A 113 -17.16 2.04 17.57
C GLU A 113 -15.88 2.30 18.37
N LYS A 114 -14.71 2.37 17.72
CA LYS A 114 -13.43 2.65 18.38
C LYS A 114 -13.21 4.17 18.50
N ASN A 115 -13.42 4.92 17.42
CA ASN A 115 -13.38 6.38 17.42
C ASN A 115 -14.76 6.98 17.70
N LYS A 116 -15.07 7.16 19.00
CA LYS A 116 -16.37 7.65 19.49
C LYS A 116 -16.77 9.05 18.99
N THR A 117 -15.82 9.82 18.45
CA THR A 117 -16.05 11.23 18.04
C THR A 117 -16.31 11.39 16.55
N LYS A 118 -15.94 10.40 15.73
CA LYS A 118 -16.00 10.46 14.26
C LYS A 118 -16.50 9.11 13.70
N TYR A 119 -15.80 8.60 12.70
CA TYR A 119 -15.99 7.33 12.02
C TYR A 119 -14.82 6.41 12.36
N ASP A 120 -15.01 5.10 12.17
CA ASP A 120 -13.92 4.15 12.14
C ASP A 120 -13.57 3.85 10.68
N VAL A 121 -12.28 3.79 10.37
CA VAL A 121 -11.78 3.25 9.12
C VAL A 121 -10.52 2.43 9.42
N TRP A 122 -10.43 1.23 8.86
CA TRP A 122 -9.32 0.33 9.16
C TRP A 122 -8.99 -0.63 8.00
N SER A 123 -7.75 -1.10 8.01
CA SER A 123 -7.30 -2.26 7.25
C SER A 123 -7.27 -3.46 8.18
N ARG A 124 -7.60 -4.64 7.64
CA ARG A 124 -7.53 -5.94 8.31
C ARG A 124 -6.11 -6.50 8.39
N GLY A 125 -5.11 -5.65 8.18
CA GLY A 125 -3.72 -6.04 8.29
C GLY A 125 -3.30 -7.20 7.37
N PRO A 126 -2.16 -7.83 7.71
CA PRO A 126 -1.64 -9.00 7.01
C PRO A 126 -2.55 -10.22 6.97
N ASP A 127 -3.35 -10.45 8.01
CA ASP A 127 -4.16 -11.67 8.12
C ASP A 127 -5.48 -11.61 7.34
N GLY A 128 -5.95 -10.39 7.01
CA GLY A 128 -7.15 -10.16 6.22
C GLY A 128 -8.46 -10.44 6.96
N ILE A 129 -8.44 -10.62 8.28
CA ILE A 129 -9.59 -10.78 9.15
C ILE A 129 -9.62 -9.67 10.22
N ASP A 130 -10.78 -9.40 10.81
CA ASP A 130 -10.85 -8.39 11.87
C ASP A 130 -10.24 -8.98 13.15
N SER A 131 -9.03 -8.52 13.51
CA SER A 131 -8.17 -9.11 14.54
C SER A 131 -7.34 -8.04 15.29
N ASP A 132 -6.44 -8.46 16.18
CA ASP A 132 -5.56 -7.56 16.93
C ASP A 132 -4.51 -6.85 16.04
N ASP A 133 -4.28 -7.32 14.82
CA ASP A 133 -3.40 -6.71 13.82
C ASP A 133 -4.09 -5.61 12.97
N ASP A 134 -5.36 -5.33 13.24
CA ASP A 134 -6.11 -4.27 12.56
C ASP A 134 -5.41 -2.90 12.67
N ILE A 135 -5.25 -2.22 11.53
CA ILE A 135 -4.66 -0.89 11.46
C ILE A 135 -5.77 0.12 11.16
N GLY A 136 -6.18 0.88 12.17
CA GLY A 136 -7.22 1.90 11.99
C GLY A 136 -6.91 3.26 12.60
N ASN A 137 -7.92 4.13 12.55
CA ASN A 137 -7.85 5.55 12.92
C ASN A 137 -8.19 5.86 14.38
N TRP A 138 -7.82 4.95 15.29
CA TRP A 138 -8.01 5.06 16.73
C TRP A 138 -6.70 5.26 17.49
#